data_AF-I0FEZ7-F1
#
_entry.id   AF-I0FEZ7-F1
#
_cell.length_a   1.000
_cell.length_b   1.000
_cell.length_c   1.000
_cell.angle_alpha   90.00
_cell.angle_beta   90.00
_cell.angle_gamma   90.00
#
_symmetry.space_group_name_H-M   'P 1'
#
loop_
_entity.id
_entity.type
_entity.pdbx_description
1 polymer ?
#
loop_
_entity_poly.entity_id
_entity_poly.type
_entity_poly.pdbx_seq_one_letter_code
_entity_poly.pdbx_strand_id
1 'polypeptide(L)'
;MATDAAKAVGAVTGADILKAIVKDGGDASKLATAQNPGVAPKDATIAGGVVLRLVAKDGKFSAPSAAADDAVAAIKGAAVSAIIKALDTLTIAIRKTIDEGLKGVKEAIKINVNAAPVVSEQSGSVGKNK
;
A
#
# COMPACT_ATOMS: atom_id res chain seq x y z
N MET A 1 -24.62 -1.47 7.96
CA MET A 1 -23.55 -1.97 7.06
C MET A 1 -23.24 -1.02 5.91
N ALA A 2 -24.14 -0.83 4.92
CA ALA A 2 -23.85 0.04 3.77
C ALA A 2 -23.51 1.50 4.18
N THR A 3 -24.30 2.08 5.07
CA THR A 3 -24.11 3.46 5.55
C THR A 3 -22.86 3.61 6.42
N ASP A 4 -22.59 2.67 7.33
CA ASP A 4 -21.47 2.76 8.26
C ASP A 4 -20.13 2.56 7.55
N ALA A 5 -20.07 1.61 6.61
CA ALA A 5 -18.88 1.40 5.79
C ALA A 5 -18.60 2.62 4.91
N ALA A 6 -19.63 3.19 4.26
CA ALA A 6 -19.47 4.41 3.45
C ALA A 6 -18.99 5.61 4.29
N LYS A 7 -19.55 5.80 5.49
CA LYS A 7 -19.10 6.85 6.43
C LYS A 7 -17.65 6.66 6.87
N ALA A 8 -17.30 5.44 7.30
CA ALA A 8 -15.96 5.12 7.75
C ALA A 8 -14.93 5.32 6.63
N VAL A 9 -15.22 4.82 5.42
CA VAL A 9 -14.35 5.01 4.25
C VAL A 9 -14.25 6.49 3.88
N GLY A 10 -15.34 7.24 3.98
CA GLY A 10 -15.36 8.68 3.73
C GLY A 10 -14.49 9.49 4.71
N ALA A 11 -14.46 9.08 5.97
CA ALA A 11 -13.77 9.78 7.06
C ALA A 11 -12.24 9.59 7.08
N VAL A 12 -11.70 8.62 6.35
CA VAL A 12 -10.28 8.24 6.44
C VAL A 12 -9.49 8.47 5.15
N THR A 13 -8.17 8.59 5.31
CA THR A 13 -7.23 8.63 4.18
C THR A 13 -6.74 7.23 3.80
N GLY A 14 -6.12 7.09 2.63
CA GLY A 14 -5.49 5.83 2.24
C GLY A 14 -4.35 5.41 3.17
N ALA A 15 -3.64 6.35 3.78
CA ALA A 15 -2.58 6.05 4.75
C ALA A 15 -3.14 5.42 6.02
N ASP A 16 -4.31 5.88 6.50
CA ASP A 16 -4.99 5.31 7.66
C ASP A 16 -5.45 3.88 7.38
N ILE A 17 -5.96 3.63 6.16
CA ILE A 17 -6.34 2.30 5.69
C ILE A 17 -5.10 1.38 5.65
N LEU A 18 -3.99 1.83 5.05
CA LEU A 18 -2.76 1.04 4.96
C LEU A 18 -2.21 0.68 6.35
N LYS A 19 -2.23 1.64 7.30
CA LYS A 19 -1.85 1.38 8.71
C LYS A 19 -2.76 0.36 9.39
N ALA A 20 -4.06 0.35 9.05
CA ALA A 20 -4.99 -0.60 9.63
C ALA A 20 -4.78 -2.04 9.12
N ILE A 21 -4.31 -2.23 7.88
CA ILE A 21 -4.19 -3.55 7.25
C ILE A 21 -2.78 -4.17 7.35
N VAL A 22 -1.73 -3.39 7.62
CA VAL A 22 -0.35 -3.90 7.68
C VAL A 22 -0.10 -4.81 8.89
N LYS A 23 -0.94 -4.72 9.93
CA LYS A 23 -0.82 -5.54 11.13
C LYS A 23 -1.43 -6.92 10.90
N ASP A 24 -0.59 -7.94 10.85
CA ASP A 24 -1.07 -9.33 10.82
C ASP A 24 -1.90 -9.66 12.07
N GLY A 25 -2.99 -10.40 11.86
CA GLY A 25 -3.99 -10.68 12.91
C GLY A 25 -4.65 -9.43 13.54
N GLY A 26 -4.50 -8.25 12.92
CA GLY A 26 -5.07 -6.99 13.40
C GLY A 26 -6.59 -6.95 13.32
N ASP A 27 -7.19 -5.94 13.95
CA ASP A 27 -8.65 -5.82 14.06
C ASP A 27 -9.34 -5.68 12.70
N ALA A 28 -8.67 -5.08 11.71
CA ALA A 28 -9.17 -5.04 10.32
C ALA A 28 -9.27 -6.46 9.71
N SER A 29 -8.29 -7.32 9.96
CA SER A 29 -8.29 -8.72 9.50
C SER A 29 -9.37 -9.55 10.19
N LYS A 30 -9.57 -9.33 11.50
CA LYS A 30 -10.67 -9.92 12.26
C LYS A 30 -12.03 -9.53 11.67
N LEU A 31 -12.25 -8.24 11.40
CA LEU A 31 -13.48 -7.76 10.76
C LEU A 31 -13.70 -8.36 9.37
N ALA A 32 -12.64 -8.46 8.55
CA ALA A 32 -12.72 -9.04 7.21
C ALA A 32 -13.11 -10.54 7.21
N THR A 33 -12.90 -11.23 8.33
CA THR A 33 -13.27 -12.63 8.54
C THR A 33 -14.52 -12.78 9.42
N ALA A 34 -15.29 -11.69 9.62
CA ALA A 34 -16.48 -11.64 10.46
C ALA A 34 -16.25 -12.02 11.94
N GLN A 35 -15.02 -11.88 12.42
CA GLN A 35 -14.68 -12.03 13.84
C GLN A 35 -14.91 -10.71 14.58
N ASN A 36 -15.29 -10.80 15.86
CA ASN A 36 -15.42 -9.62 16.70
C ASN A 36 -14.01 -9.08 17.06
N PRO A 37 -13.67 -7.81 16.72
CA PRO A 37 -12.38 -7.23 17.08
C PRO A 37 -12.24 -6.98 18.60
N GLY A 38 -13.28 -7.20 19.41
CA GLY A 38 -13.25 -7.09 20.88
C GLY A 38 -13.44 -5.66 21.41
N VAL A 39 -13.17 -4.66 20.57
CA VAL A 39 -13.47 -3.24 20.79
C VAL A 39 -14.29 -2.69 19.63
N ALA A 40 -15.11 -1.67 19.88
CA ALA A 40 -15.81 -0.97 18.82
C ALA A 40 -14.79 -0.47 17.77
N PRO A 41 -14.88 -0.92 16.51
CA PRO A 41 -13.84 -0.63 15.53
C PRO A 41 -13.90 0.84 15.11
N LYS A 42 -12.71 1.47 15.00
CA LYS A 42 -12.56 2.83 14.47
C LYS A 42 -12.79 2.84 12.96
N ASP A 43 -13.04 4.01 12.39
CA ASP A 43 -13.28 4.17 10.94
C ASP A 43 -12.16 3.56 10.08
N ALA A 44 -10.88 3.75 10.46
CA ALA A 44 -9.75 3.17 9.75
C ALA A 44 -9.75 1.63 9.80
N THR A 45 -10.16 1.05 10.94
CA THR A 45 -10.29 -0.40 11.11
C THR A 45 -11.44 -0.95 10.27
N ILE A 46 -12.57 -0.25 10.21
CA ILE A 46 -13.72 -0.62 9.36
C ILE A 46 -13.31 -0.53 7.88
N ALA A 47 -12.71 0.57 7.44
CA ALA A 47 -12.26 0.75 6.06
C ALA A 47 -11.18 -0.27 5.67
N GLY A 48 -10.23 -0.56 6.56
CA GLY A 48 -9.24 -1.63 6.38
C GLY A 48 -9.89 -3.01 6.27
N GLY A 49 -10.90 -3.30 7.09
CA GLY A 49 -11.67 -4.55 7.01
C GLY A 49 -12.45 -4.66 5.70
N VAL A 50 -13.00 -3.56 5.19
CA VAL A 50 -13.63 -3.51 3.86
C VAL A 50 -12.63 -3.82 2.76
N VAL A 51 -11.43 -3.21 2.78
CA VAL A 51 -10.38 -3.50 1.80
C VAL A 51 -10.00 -4.98 1.84
N LEU A 52 -9.63 -5.49 3.02
CA LEU A 52 -9.23 -6.89 3.19
C LEU A 52 -10.33 -7.86 2.78
N ARG A 53 -11.60 -7.55 3.10
CA ARG A 53 -12.73 -8.37 2.66
C ARG A 53 -12.85 -8.35 1.14
N LEU A 54 -12.70 -7.21 0.49
CA LEU A 54 -12.89 -7.09 -0.96
C LEU A 54 -11.76 -7.78 -1.75
N VAL A 55 -10.51 -7.72 -1.28
CA VAL A 55 -9.36 -8.32 -1.98
C VAL A 55 -9.19 -9.81 -1.71
N ALA A 56 -9.89 -10.35 -0.71
CA ALA A 56 -9.89 -11.79 -0.45
C ALA A 56 -10.58 -12.55 -1.59
N LYS A 57 -10.05 -13.73 -1.94
CA LYS A 57 -10.55 -14.57 -3.04
C LYS A 57 -12.07 -14.81 -3.01
N ASP A 58 -12.60 -15.10 -1.82
CA ASP A 58 -14.03 -15.33 -1.58
C ASP A 58 -14.70 -14.15 -0.84
N GLY A 59 -14.10 -12.98 -1.00
CA GLY A 59 -14.54 -11.70 -0.46
C GLY A 59 -15.94 -11.30 -0.93
N LYS A 60 -16.90 -11.25 -0.02
CA LYS A 60 -18.29 -10.85 -0.33
C LYS A 60 -18.85 -9.98 0.79
N PHE A 61 -19.65 -9.00 0.41
CA PHE A 61 -20.43 -8.17 1.33
C PHE A 61 -21.87 -8.64 1.34
N SER A 62 -22.41 -8.87 2.53
CA SER A 62 -23.83 -9.20 2.70
C SER A 62 -24.69 -7.96 2.48
N ALA A 63 -25.80 -8.15 1.78
CA ALA A 63 -26.89 -7.17 1.68
C ALA A 63 -28.18 -7.81 2.21
N PRO A 64 -29.12 -7.02 2.77
CA PRO A 64 -30.45 -7.51 3.11
C PRO A 64 -31.12 -8.22 1.92
N SER A 65 -31.92 -9.25 2.15
CA SER A 65 -32.61 -10.01 1.08
C SER A 65 -33.58 -9.15 0.25
N ALA A 66 -34.09 -8.06 0.84
CA ALA A 66 -34.92 -7.05 0.18
C ALA A 66 -34.13 -5.75 -0.10
N ALA A 67 -32.79 -5.81 -0.18
CA ALA A 67 -31.98 -4.63 -0.45
C ALA A 67 -32.36 -4.02 -1.79
N ALA A 68 -32.73 -2.73 -1.76
CA ALA A 68 -32.85 -1.93 -2.97
C ALA A 68 -31.51 -1.85 -3.69
N ASP A 69 -31.54 -1.66 -5.01
CA ASP A 69 -30.35 -1.51 -5.85
C ASP A 69 -29.39 -0.43 -5.32
N ASP A 70 -29.94 0.62 -4.69
CA ASP A 70 -29.18 1.70 -4.06
C ASP A 70 -28.27 1.23 -2.92
N ALA A 71 -28.74 0.28 -2.09
CA ALA A 71 -27.93 -0.26 -1.00
C ALA A 71 -26.76 -1.08 -1.53
N VAL A 72 -26.98 -1.83 -2.61
CA VAL A 72 -25.91 -2.58 -3.31
C VAL A 72 -24.91 -1.62 -3.96
N ALA A 73 -25.40 -0.55 -4.60
CA ALA A 73 -24.55 0.48 -5.20
C ALA A 73 -23.69 1.19 -4.13
N ALA A 74 -24.26 1.51 -2.97
CA ALA A 74 -23.54 2.13 -1.86
C ALA A 74 -22.42 1.22 -1.32
N ILE A 75 -22.69 -0.08 -1.16
CA ILE A 75 -21.67 -1.06 -0.73
C ILE A 75 -20.53 -1.12 -1.75
N LYS A 76 -20.84 -1.22 -3.04
CA LYS A 76 -19.85 -1.24 -4.12
C LYS A 76 -19.02 0.05 -4.13
N GLY A 77 -19.67 1.21 -4.03
CA GLY A 77 -19.02 2.51 -4.00
C GLY A 77 -18.05 2.65 -2.83
N ALA A 78 -18.49 2.28 -1.62
CA ALA A 78 -17.63 2.29 -0.44
C ALA A 78 -16.42 1.36 -0.59
N ALA A 79 -16.64 0.14 -1.09
CA ALA A 79 -15.58 -0.85 -1.23
C ALA A 79 -14.54 -0.45 -2.30
N VAL A 80 -15.00 0.03 -3.46
CA VAL A 80 -14.13 0.55 -4.53
C VAL A 80 -13.36 1.78 -4.04
N SER A 81 -14.01 2.72 -3.37
CA SER A 81 -13.36 3.92 -2.84
C SER A 81 -12.26 3.57 -1.82
N ALA A 82 -12.51 2.61 -0.94
CA ALA A 82 -11.53 2.15 0.03
C ALA A 82 -10.28 1.57 -0.64
N ILE A 83 -10.46 0.72 -1.67
CA ILE A 83 -9.34 0.15 -2.43
C ILE A 83 -8.57 1.23 -3.17
N ILE A 84 -9.24 2.13 -3.88
CA ILE A 84 -8.58 3.22 -4.62
C ILE A 84 -7.71 4.05 -3.68
N LYS A 85 -8.26 4.50 -2.54
CA LYS A 85 -7.51 5.25 -1.52
C LYS A 85 -6.25 4.52 -1.08
N ALA A 86 -6.36 3.23 -0.76
CA ALA A 86 -5.24 2.42 -0.29
C ALA A 86 -4.17 2.23 -1.40
N LEU A 87 -4.58 1.86 -2.61
CA LEU A 87 -3.67 1.60 -3.73
C LEU A 87 -2.98 2.88 -4.23
N ASP A 88 -3.69 4.01 -4.30
CA ASP A 88 -3.10 5.29 -4.68
C ASP A 88 -2.01 5.70 -3.69
N THR A 89 -2.31 5.58 -2.39
CA THR A 89 -1.33 5.90 -1.34
C THR A 89 -0.13 4.96 -1.38
N LEU A 90 -0.35 3.65 -1.58
CA LEU A 90 0.71 2.67 -1.70
C LEU A 90 1.61 2.96 -2.90
N THR A 91 1.00 3.30 -4.04
CA THR A 91 1.71 3.66 -5.27
C THR A 91 2.60 4.89 -5.07
N ILE A 92 2.08 5.93 -4.41
CA ILE A 92 2.84 7.13 -4.10
C ILE A 92 3.99 6.81 -3.14
N ALA A 93 3.76 5.99 -2.11
CA ALA A 93 4.79 5.59 -1.15
C ALA A 93 5.93 4.81 -1.81
N ILE A 94 5.60 3.88 -2.72
CA ILE A 94 6.60 3.12 -3.50
C ILE A 94 7.43 4.07 -4.37
N ARG A 95 6.80 4.99 -5.11
CA ARG A 95 7.52 5.96 -5.95
C ARG A 95 8.46 6.84 -5.12
N LYS A 96 8.01 7.36 -3.98
CA LYS A 96 8.86 8.15 -3.07
C LYS A 96 10.07 7.37 -2.59
N THR A 97 9.87 6.11 -2.21
CA THR A 97 10.96 5.22 -1.77
C THR A 97 11.97 4.97 -2.89
N ILE A 98 11.50 4.77 -4.12
CA ILE A 98 12.36 4.62 -5.31
C ILE A 98 13.14 5.91 -5.59
N ASP A 99 12.48 7.07 -5.53
CA ASP A 99 13.10 8.37 -5.75
C ASP A 99 14.20 8.67 -4.73
N GLU A 100 13.95 8.37 -3.45
CA GLU A 100 14.94 8.46 -2.37
C GLU A 100 16.15 7.54 -2.62
N GLY A 101 15.88 6.28 -3.00
CA GLY A 101 16.93 5.32 -3.37
C GLY A 101 17.78 5.81 -4.55
N LEU A 102 17.13 6.32 -5.61
CA LEU A 102 17.81 6.85 -6.79
C LEU A 102 18.62 8.11 -6.48
N LYS A 103 18.14 8.97 -5.57
CA LYS A 103 18.91 10.12 -5.08
C LYS A 103 20.19 9.66 -4.36
N GLY A 104 20.11 8.62 -3.54
CA GLY A 104 21.28 8.00 -2.90
C GLY A 104 22.29 7.47 -3.92
N VAL A 105 21.81 6.78 -4.97
CA VAL A 105 22.66 6.33 -6.08
C VAL A 105 23.33 7.50 -6.80
N LYS A 106 22.59 8.57 -7.09
CA LYS A 106 23.14 9.79 -7.72
C LYS A 106 24.25 10.43 -6.86
N GLU A 107 24.06 10.47 -5.55
CA GLU A 107 25.06 11.01 -4.61
C GLU A 107 26.33 10.15 -4.56
N ALA A 108 26.19 8.82 -4.56
CA ALA A 108 27.31 7.89 -4.58
C ALA A 108 28.06 7.91 -5.92
N ILE A 109 27.34 8.09 -7.04
CA ILE A 109 27.94 8.13 -8.37
C ILE A 109 28.74 9.39 -8.59
N LYS A 110 28.50 10.50 -7.85
CA LYS A 110 29.16 11.82 -8.03
C LYS A 110 30.59 11.65 -8.50
N ILE A 111 30.75 11.65 -9.84
CA ILE A 111 32.04 11.58 -10.48
C ILE A 111 32.63 12.93 -10.14
N ASN A 112 33.61 12.93 -9.25
CA ASN A 112 34.40 14.12 -9.04
C ASN A 112 34.99 14.47 -10.41
N VAL A 113 34.52 15.55 -11.03
CA VAL A 113 35.02 16.03 -12.33
C VAL A 113 36.48 16.46 -12.26
N ASN A 114 37.02 16.60 -11.04
CA ASN A 114 38.43 16.81 -10.75
C ASN A 114 39.15 15.53 -10.25
N ALA A 115 38.47 14.39 -10.09
CA ALA A 115 39.16 13.14 -9.81
C ALA A 115 39.75 12.60 -11.10
N ALA A 116 40.98 12.08 -10.99
CA ALA A 116 41.60 11.36 -12.09
C ALA A 116 40.62 10.28 -12.60
N PRO A 117 40.41 10.16 -13.92
CA PRO A 117 39.58 9.09 -14.46
C PRO A 117 40.12 7.76 -13.95
N VAL A 118 39.24 6.89 -13.48
CA VAL A 118 39.58 5.49 -13.16
C VAL A 118 39.88 4.75 -14.47
N VAL A 119 41.07 5.00 -15.02
CA VAL A 119 41.64 4.17 -16.09
C VAL A 119 42.13 2.90 -15.40
N SER A 120 41.42 1.80 -15.61
CA SER A 120 41.92 0.46 -15.27
C SER A 120 43.07 0.13 -16.23
N GLU A 121 44.26 0.63 -15.94
CA GLU A 121 45.49 0.12 -16.55
C GLU A 121 45.87 -1.17 -15.83
N GLN A 122 45.44 -2.31 -16.38
CA GLN A 122 46.16 -3.55 -16.15
C GLN A 122 47.46 -3.50 -16.96
N SER A 123 48.44 -2.75 -16.45
CA SER A 123 49.80 -2.72 -16.98
C SER A 123 50.48 -4.07 -16.76
N GLY A 124 50.32 -4.97 -17.74
CA GLY A 124 51.18 -6.14 -17.92
C GLY A 124 52.34 -5.77 -18.84
N SER A 125 53.38 -5.13 -18.33
CA SER A 125 54.68 -5.05 -19.01
C SER A 125 55.80 -5.41 -18.04
N VAL A 126 56.23 -6.67 -18.08
CA VAL A 126 57.58 -7.09 -17.70
C VAL A 126 58.00 -8.21 -18.64
N GLY A 127 59.03 -7.96 -19.44
CA GLY A 127 59.62 -8.97 -20.31
C GLY A 127 60.57 -8.47 -21.40
N LYS A 128 61.42 -7.45 -21.13
CA LYS A 128 62.68 -7.32 -21.87
C LYS A 128 63.60 -8.41 -21.36
N ASN A 129 64.09 -9.31 -22.22
CA ASN A 129 65.37 -10.01 -22.02
C ASN A 129 65.91 -10.51 -23.38
N LYS A 130 67.03 -9.86 -23.76
CA LYS A 130 68.19 -10.25 -24.57
C LYS A 130 68.03 -11.08 -25.84
#